data_AF-A0A378ALF3-F1
#
_entry.id   AF-A0A378ALF3-F1
#
_cell.length_a   1.000
_cell.length_b   1.000
_cell.length_c   1.000
_cell.angle_alpha   90.00
_cell.angle_beta   90.00
_cell.angle_gamma   90.00
#
_symmetry.space_group_name_H-M   'P 1'
#
loop_
_entity.id
_entity.type
_entity.pdbx_description
1 polymer ?
#
loop_
_entity_poly.entity_id
_entity_poly.type
_entity_poly.pdbx_seq_one_letter_code
_entity_poly.pdbx_strand_id
1 'polypeptide(L)'
;MSVTGLNAGDILLINNRTWYNIVGQKLLRKSTAVNTTHVALSLGDGIFIHADTSCGVDLIFFPDLINKSDGNWKVIRHPELNDDVEVKIKQAGVFHLNKSYNYGIILKENEKSLFCSQFVDLVYRTIGVNIFNREESKGLIHRNNVLPVDFERLLVDDKIWMDVTKVYLDKIRDNFMDFLKPHFQMEKSLIAISRNMRSDHSFALDLVHALSDSHNLLPDEYKNMELEIHLSEMIKDLNDNESDIFYDFWNIRSKRSKNSN
;
A
#
# COMPACT_ATOMS: atom_id res chain seq x y z
N MET A 1 -8.08 -9.57 13.28
CA MET A 1 -6.90 -8.88 13.81
C MET A 1 -5.79 -9.90 13.86
N SER A 2 -4.55 -9.48 13.63
CA SER A 2 -3.42 -10.41 13.74
C SER A 2 -3.32 -10.99 15.16
N VAL A 3 -3.14 -12.31 15.25
CA VAL A 3 -2.90 -13.03 16.51
C VAL A 3 -1.53 -12.66 17.08
N THR A 4 -0.63 -12.11 16.25
CA THR A 4 0.73 -11.75 16.64
C THR A 4 0.81 -10.38 17.31
N GLY A 5 -0.21 -9.54 17.15
CA GLY A 5 -0.19 -8.14 17.55
C GLY A 5 0.62 -7.24 16.61
N LEU A 6 1.11 -7.76 15.48
CA LEU A 6 1.71 -7.00 14.38
C LEU A 6 0.62 -6.79 13.32
N ASN A 7 -0.02 -5.62 13.34
CA ASN A 7 -1.28 -5.42 12.65
C ASN A 7 -1.10 -4.69 11.32
N ALA A 8 -1.93 -5.02 10.34
CA ALA A 8 -2.02 -4.18 9.15
C ALA A 8 -2.53 -2.79 9.53
N GLY A 9 -1.92 -1.76 8.97
CA GLY A 9 -2.23 -0.36 9.32
C GLY A 9 -1.26 0.25 10.33
N ASP A 10 -0.49 -0.53 11.07
CA ASP A 10 0.57 0.03 11.91
C ASP A 10 1.54 0.87 11.06
N ILE A 11 1.93 2.04 11.56
CA ILE A 11 2.82 2.96 10.86
C ILE A 11 4.16 2.97 11.57
N LEU A 12 5.20 2.56 10.86
CA LEU A 12 6.57 2.61 11.34
C LEU A 12 7.19 3.96 10.98
N LEU A 13 7.64 4.69 12.00
CA LEU A 13 8.35 5.95 11.91
C LEU A 13 9.85 5.67 12.09
N ILE A 14 10.69 6.16 11.16
CA ILE A 14 12.12 5.87 11.15
C ILE A 14 12.94 7.15 11.01
N ASN A 15 14.02 7.23 11.78
CA ASN A 15 15.08 8.21 11.58
C ASN A 15 16.30 7.57 10.90
N ASN A 16 16.47 7.86 9.61
CA ASN A 16 17.67 7.47 8.87
C ASN A 16 18.77 8.54 8.94
N ARG A 17 18.61 9.56 9.80
CA ARG A 17 19.54 10.69 9.99
C ARG A 17 19.91 11.43 8.71
N THR A 18 19.01 11.41 7.73
CA THR A 18 19.22 12.01 6.42
C THR A 18 19.16 13.53 6.52
N TRP A 19 20.32 14.18 6.59
CA TRP A 19 20.44 15.60 6.95
C TRP A 19 19.58 16.55 6.09
N TYR A 20 19.54 16.35 4.77
CA TYR A 20 18.78 17.22 3.86
C TYR A 20 17.27 17.07 4.07
N ASN A 21 16.80 15.86 4.38
CA ASN A 21 15.40 15.59 4.68
C ASN A 21 15.01 16.24 6.03
N ILE A 22 15.87 16.13 7.05
CA ILE A 22 15.69 16.80 8.34
C ILE A 22 15.58 18.32 8.15
N VAL A 23 16.51 18.94 7.43
CA VAL A 23 16.53 20.40 7.20
C VAL A 23 15.28 20.84 6.42
N GLY A 24 14.92 20.10 5.36
CA GLY A 24 13.74 20.40 4.55
C GLY A 24 12.45 20.35 5.36
N GLN A 25 12.27 19.32 6.18
CA GLN A 25 11.09 19.19 7.04
C GLN A 25 11.03 20.27 8.12
N LYS A 26 12.17 20.62 8.75
CA LYS A 26 12.25 21.73 9.72
C LYS A 26 11.80 23.05 9.09
N LEU A 27 12.27 23.35 7.89
CA LEU A 27 11.91 24.57 7.16
C LEU A 27 10.42 24.60 6.80
N LEU A 28 9.90 23.51 6.22
CA LEU A 28 8.51 23.43 5.76
C LEU A 28 7.49 23.46 6.90
N ARG A 29 7.83 22.90 8.06
CA ARG A 29 6.93 22.82 9.23
C ARG A 29 7.27 23.76 10.38
N LYS A 30 8.29 24.61 10.21
CA LYS A 30 8.85 25.46 11.27
C LYS A 30 9.12 24.67 12.56
N SER A 31 9.54 23.41 12.42
CA SER A 31 9.77 22.52 13.55
C SER A 31 11.19 22.68 14.08
N THR A 32 11.35 22.67 15.40
CA THR A 32 12.66 22.74 16.06
C THR A 32 13.37 21.38 16.03
N ALA A 33 12.61 20.28 16.03
CA ALA A 33 13.10 18.91 15.97
C ALA A 33 12.36 18.11 14.87
N VAL A 34 13.08 17.19 14.22
CA VAL A 34 12.55 16.22 13.26
C VAL A 34 13.22 14.90 13.62
N ASN A 35 12.44 13.96 14.16
CA ASN A 35 12.95 12.65 14.57
C ASN A 35 12.56 11.54 13.59
N THR A 36 11.80 11.87 12.55
CA THR A 36 11.27 10.94 11.56
C THR A 36 11.58 11.51 10.19
N THR A 37 12.35 10.75 9.43
CA THR A 37 12.73 11.09 8.05
C THR A 37 12.07 10.16 7.04
N HIS A 38 11.53 9.04 7.50
CA HIS A 38 10.92 8.02 6.68
C HIS A 38 9.75 7.37 7.41
N VAL A 39 8.74 6.95 6.66
CA VAL A 39 7.60 6.19 7.19
C VAL A 39 7.31 4.98 6.32
N ALA A 40 6.81 3.92 6.95
CA ALA A 40 6.39 2.68 6.29
C ALA A 40 5.06 2.20 6.88
N LEU A 41 4.24 1.54 6.06
CA LEU A 41 2.95 1.00 6.44
C LEU A 41 3.05 -0.51 6.63
N SER A 42 2.56 -1.03 7.75
CA SER A 42 2.52 -2.46 7.98
C SER A 42 1.35 -3.11 7.23
N LEU A 43 1.63 -4.25 6.62
CA LEU A 43 0.64 -5.17 6.08
C LEU A 43 0.33 -6.32 7.06
N GLY A 44 0.81 -6.21 8.30
CA GLY A 44 0.72 -7.23 9.33
C GLY A 44 1.87 -8.24 9.31
N ASP A 45 2.03 -8.97 10.40
CA ASP A 45 2.95 -10.12 10.54
C ASP A 45 4.38 -9.83 10.06
N GLY A 46 4.90 -8.64 10.42
CA GLY A 46 6.27 -8.22 10.12
C GLY A 46 6.50 -7.76 8.67
N ILE A 47 5.46 -7.72 7.84
CA ILE A 47 5.50 -7.24 6.46
C ILE A 47 5.23 -5.73 6.47
N PHE A 48 6.08 -4.97 5.80
CA PHE A 48 5.89 -3.54 5.57
C PHE A 48 5.92 -3.23 4.08
N ILE A 49 5.22 -2.18 3.71
CA ILE A 49 5.29 -1.56 2.39
C ILE A 49 5.70 -0.10 2.58
N HIS A 50 6.63 0.36 1.75
CA HIS A 50 7.16 1.72 1.85
C HIS A 50 7.55 2.26 0.47
N ALA A 51 7.52 3.58 0.33
CA ALA A 51 8.10 4.25 -0.84
C ALA A 51 9.51 4.74 -0.51
N ASP A 52 10.55 4.22 -1.17
CA ASP A 52 11.96 4.57 -0.95
C ASP A 52 12.65 5.01 -2.25
N THR A 53 13.72 5.80 -2.13
CA THR A 53 14.45 6.34 -3.29
C THR A 53 15.07 5.25 -4.16
N SER A 54 15.42 4.11 -3.58
CA SER A 54 16.10 3.01 -4.28
C SER A 54 15.17 2.07 -5.05
N CYS A 55 13.93 1.90 -4.58
CA CYS A 55 13.00 0.90 -5.11
C CYS A 55 11.61 1.43 -5.49
N GLY A 56 11.30 2.71 -5.22
CA GLY A 56 9.93 3.19 -5.28
C GLY A 56 9.09 2.54 -4.18
N VAL A 57 7.83 2.20 -4.47
CA VAL A 57 6.97 1.46 -3.53
C VAL A 57 7.28 -0.03 -3.59
N ASP A 58 7.87 -0.60 -2.53
CA ASP A 58 8.18 -2.04 -2.43
C ASP A 58 7.81 -2.62 -1.05
N LEU A 59 7.72 -3.95 -1.00
CA LEU A 59 7.59 -4.74 0.21
C LEU A 59 8.96 -4.96 0.86
N ILE A 60 9.03 -4.74 2.16
CA ILE A 60 10.22 -4.95 2.97
C ILE A 60 9.88 -5.66 4.27
N PHE A 61 10.79 -6.51 4.73
CA PHE A 61 10.65 -7.19 6.00
C PHE A 61 11.08 -6.27 7.15
N PHE A 62 10.31 -6.27 8.24
CA PHE A 62 10.49 -5.33 9.35
C PHE A 62 11.93 -5.26 9.90
N PRO A 63 12.57 -6.39 10.30
CA PRO A 63 13.99 -6.39 10.70
C PRO A 63 14.95 -5.76 9.67
N ASP A 64 14.77 -6.06 8.37
CA ASP A 64 15.64 -5.52 7.32
C ASP A 64 15.53 -4.00 7.22
N LEU A 65 14.34 -3.46 7.49
CA LEU A 65 14.04 -2.03 7.46
C LEU A 65 14.63 -1.31 8.69
N ILE A 66 14.45 -1.84 9.90
CA ILE A 66 14.93 -1.18 11.12
C ILE A 66 16.44 -1.32 11.35
N ASN A 67 17.10 -2.33 10.77
CA ASN A 67 18.56 -2.50 10.88
C ASN A 67 19.34 -1.29 10.31
N LYS A 68 18.71 -0.47 9.47
CA LYS A 68 19.29 0.75 8.87
C LYS A 68 19.07 2.01 9.71
N SER A 69 18.36 1.92 10.83
CA SER A 69 17.87 3.09 11.60
C SER A 69 18.67 3.42 12.86
N ASP A 70 19.74 2.66 13.16
CA ASP A 70 20.52 2.77 14.40
C ASP A 70 19.64 2.82 15.67
N GLY A 71 18.56 2.03 15.69
CA GLY A 71 17.61 1.95 16.81
C GLY A 71 16.64 3.12 16.94
N ASN A 72 16.63 4.07 15.99
CA ASN A 72 15.76 5.25 16.03
C ASN A 72 14.48 5.01 15.22
N TRP A 73 13.56 4.25 15.81
CA TRP A 73 12.27 3.97 15.21
C TRP A 73 11.16 3.87 16.25
N LYS A 74 9.92 4.07 15.80
CA LYS A 74 8.69 3.88 16.58
C LYS A 74 7.61 3.29 15.72
N VAL A 75 6.66 2.57 16.32
CA VAL A 75 5.46 2.11 15.63
C VAL A 75 4.24 2.72 16.28
N ILE A 76 3.38 3.32 15.48
CA ILE A 76 2.13 3.95 15.91
C ILE A 76 0.93 3.22 15.30
N ARG A 77 -0.17 3.16 16.05
CA ARG A 77 -1.38 2.44 15.68
C ARG A 77 -2.62 3.32 15.81
N HIS A 78 -3.48 3.27 14.80
CA HIS A 78 -4.84 3.81 14.89
C HIS A 78 -5.74 2.83 15.67
N PRO A 79 -6.60 3.28 16.60
CA PRO A 79 -7.35 2.39 17.47
C PRO A 79 -8.56 1.75 16.78
N GLU A 80 -9.04 2.32 15.67
CA GLU A 80 -10.17 1.77 14.90
C GLU A 80 -9.75 0.66 13.91
N LEU A 81 -8.54 0.12 14.02
CA LEU A 81 -8.12 -1.03 13.22
C LEU A 81 -8.90 -2.28 13.62
N ASN A 82 -9.84 -2.69 12.77
CA ASN A 82 -10.53 -3.97 12.82
C ASN A 82 -10.18 -4.82 11.58
N ASP A 83 -10.66 -6.06 11.52
CA ASP A 83 -10.35 -7.03 10.47
C ASP A 83 -10.67 -6.49 9.06
N ASP A 84 -11.82 -5.84 8.89
CA ASP A 84 -12.24 -5.28 7.61
C ASP A 84 -11.33 -4.12 7.18
N VAL A 85 -10.93 -3.27 8.13
CA VAL A 85 -10.00 -2.18 7.88
C VAL A 85 -8.61 -2.73 7.53
N GLU A 86 -8.12 -3.74 8.25
CA GLU A 86 -6.84 -4.39 7.95
C GLU A 86 -6.82 -4.93 6.51
N VAL A 87 -7.88 -5.61 6.07
CA VAL A 87 -8.00 -6.13 4.70
C VAL A 87 -7.97 -5.00 3.66
N LYS A 88 -8.73 -3.93 3.88
CA LYS A 88 -8.75 -2.76 2.99
C LYS A 88 -7.40 -2.07 2.91
N ILE A 89 -6.70 -1.89 4.04
CA ILE A 89 -5.35 -1.32 4.08
C ILE A 89 -4.39 -2.15 3.25
N LYS A 90 -4.42 -3.48 3.40
CA LYS A 90 -3.54 -4.37 2.66
C LYS A 90 -3.76 -4.28 1.15
N GLN A 91 -5.01 -4.28 0.72
CA GLN A 91 -5.38 -4.13 -0.69
C GLN A 91 -4.94 -2.76 -1.25
N ALA A 92 -5.24 -1.67 -0.55
CA ALA A 92 -4.87 -0.32 -0.95
C ALA A 92 -3.34 -0.12 -0.97
N GLY A 93 -2.61 -0.71 -0.02
CA GLY A 93 -1.15 -0.72 -0.02
C GLY A 93 -0.58 -1.41 -1.25
N VAL A 94 -0.98 -2.66 -1.50
CA VAL A 94 -0.48 -3.46 -2.63
C VAL A 94 -0.84 -2.85 -3.99
N PHE A 95 -1.98 -2.17 -4.11
CA PHE A 95 -2.37 -1.46 -5.32
C PHE A 95 -1.31 -0.43 -5.78
N HIS A 96 -0.56 0.16 -4.85
CA HIS A 96 0.49 1.14 -5.16
C HIS A 96 1.89 0.54 -5.36
N LEU A 97 2.06 -0.77 -5.22
CA LEU A 97 3.35 -1.44 -5.36
C LEU A 97 3.97 -1.16 -6.76
N ASN A 98 5.29 -0.99 -6.85
CA ASN A 98 6.08 -0.59 -8.02
C ASN A 98 5.86 0.84 -8.54
N LYS A 99 5.08 1.69 -7.87
CA LYS A 99 5.06 3.12 -8.20
C LYS A 99 6.43 3.75 -7.90
N SER A 100 6.87 4.68 -8.73
CA SER A 100 8.18 5.32 -8.59
C SER A 100 8.26 6.20 -7.33
N TYR A 101 9.46 6.51 -6.88
CA TYR A 101 9.63 7.46 -5.78
C TYR A 101 9.40 8.91 -6.23
N ASN A 102 8.69 9.71 -5.43
CA ASN A 102 8.51 11.13 -5.70
C ASN A 102 9.61 11.99 -5.05
N TYR A 103 10.51 12.54 -5.87
CA TYR A 103 11.53 13.48 -5.43
C TYR A 103 11.00 14.91 -5.23
N GLY A 104 9.82 15.21 -5.79
CA GLY A 104 9.17 16.53 -5.75
C GLY A 104 8.25 16.69 -4.55
N ILE A 105 8.78 16.63 -3.33
CA ILE A 105 7.99 16.67 -2.06
C ILE A 105 7.06 17.91 -1.97
N ILE A 106 7.42 19.01 -2.62
CA ILE A 106 6.68 20.29 -2.61
C ILE A 106 5.71 20.40 -3.81
N LEU A 107 5.91 19.56 -4.82
CA LEU A 107 5.09 19.50 -6.03
C LEU A 107 3.85 18.64 -5.76
N LYS A 108 2.80 18.87 -6.57
CA LYS A 108 1.53 18.14 -6.51
C LYS A 108 1.77 16.62 -6.47
N GLU A 109 0.97 15.92 -5.66
CA GLU A 109 0.94 14.46 -5.65
C GLU A 109 0.78 13.93 -7.07
N ASN A 110 1.66 13.02 -7.47
CA ASN A 110 1.61 12.36 -8.76
C ASN A 110 1.13 10.93 -8.54
N GLU A 111 0.09 10.52 -9.25
CA GLU A 111 -0.42 9.15 -9.14
C GLU A 111 0.61 8.09 -9.54
N LYS A 112 1.64 8.46 -10.33
CA LYS A 112 2.72 7.59 -10.78
C LYS A 112 3.95 7.58 -9.87
N SER A 113 4.08 8.55 -8.96
CA SER A 113 5.19 8.61 -8.03
C SER A 113 4.79 9.09 -6.64
N LEU A 114 5.20 8.35 -5.61
CA LEU A 114 4.80 8.61 -4.23
C LEU A 114 6.01 8.83 -3.33
N PHE A 115 5.94 9.85 -2.47
CA PHE A 115 6.86 10.02 -1.34
C PHE A 115 6.39 9.15 -0.16
N CYS A 116 7.28 8.76 0.75
CA CYS A 116 6.96 7.80 1.81
C CYS A 116 5.72 8.16 2.64
N SER A 117 5.59 9.42 3.04
CA SER A 117 4.45 9.92 3.82
C SER A 117 3.19 10.14 3.00
N GLN A 118 3.33 10.57 1.74
CA GLN A 118 2.20 10.67 0.81
C GLN A 118 1.59 9.30 0.53
N PHE A 119 2.42 8.27 0.38
CA PHE A 119 1.96 6.89 0.18
C PHE A 119 1.11 6.41 1.36
N VAL A 120 1.59 6.55 2.59
CA VAL A 120 0.84 6.10 3.78
C VAL A 120 -0.48 6.86 3.93
N ASP A 121 -0.45 8.18 3.77
CA ASP A 121 -1.65 9.02 3.83
C ASP A 121 -2.67 8.65 2.74
N LEU A 122 -2.22 8.41 1.51
CA LEU A 122 -3.06 8.01 0.38
C LEU A 122 -3.75 6.66 0.63
N VAL A 123 -3.05 5.67 1.21
CA VAL A 123 -3.63 4.38 1.55
C VAL A 123 -4.77 4.53 2.55
N TYR A 124 -4.57 5.32 3.62
CA TYR A 124 -5.60 5.58 4.60
C TYR A 124 -6.79 6.36 4.01
N ARG A 125 -6.53 7.39 3.19
CA ARG A 125 -7.59 8.12 2.47
C ARG A 125 -8.41 7.21 1.55
N THR A 126 -7.76 6.27 0.86
CA THR A 126 -8.42 5.33 -0.07
C THR A 126 -9.45 4.46 0.65
N ILE A 127 -9.22 4.14 1.92
CA ILE A 127 -10.15 3.34 2.73
C ILE A 127 -11.14 4.18 3.54
N GLY A 128 -11.17 5.50 3.31
CA GLY A 128 -12.08 6.44 3.96
C GLY A 128 -11.60 6.99 5.30
N VAL A 129 -10.33 6.78 5.68
CA VAL A 129 -9.76 7.27 6.94
C VAL A 129 -8.87 8.49 6.67
N ASN A 130 -9.28 9.66 7.14
CA ASN A 130 -8.51 10.89 6.98
C ASN A 130 -7.64 11.17 8.21
N ILE A 131 -6.36 10.80 8.16
CA ILE A 131 -5.45 10.89 9.31
C ILE A 131 -5.16 12.35 9.70
N PHE A 132 -5.11 13.25 8.74
CA PHE A 132 -4.67 14.63 8.98
C PHE A 132 -5.73 15.70 8.75
N ASN A 133 -6.98 15.33 8.37
CA ASN A 133 -8.10 16.22 8.12
C ASN A 133 -7.72 17.49 7.31
N ARG A 134 -6.95 17.31 6.23
CA ARG A 134 -6.42 18.44 5.46
C ARG A 134 -7.33 18.79 4.31
N GLU A 135 -7.54 20.10 4.10
CA GLU A 135 -8.17 20.62 2.89
C GLU A 135 -7.25 20.46 1.69
N GLU A 136 -7.81 20.01 0.57
CA GLU A 136 -7.09 19.92 -0.71
C GLU A 136 -6.62 21.31 -1.15
N SER A 137 -5.31 21.45 -1.40
CA SER A 137 -4.78 22.72 -1.87
C SER A 137 -5.00 22.85 -3.38
N LYS A 138 -5.71 23.89 -3.81
CA LYS A 138 -6.06 24.11 -5.24
C LYS A 138 -4.90 24.68 -6.10
N GLY A 139 -3.68 24.73 -5.57
CA GLY A 139 -2.51 25.33 -6.23
C GLY A 139 -1.42 24.33 -6.62
N LEU A 140 -0.49 24.76 -7.48
CA LEU A 140 0.67 23.97 -7.92
C LEU A 140 1.64 23.62 -6.77
N ILE A 141 1.70 24.47 -5.74
CA ILE A 141 2.52 24.26 -4.54
C ILE A 141 1.62 23.73 -3.44
N HIS A 142 1.79 22.46 -3.07
CA HIS A 142 1.03 21.84 -1.98
C HIS A 142 1.70 22.13 -0.64
N ARG A 143 1.33 23.25 -0.02
CA ARG A 143 1.77 23.58 1.35
C ARG A 143 1.21 22.60 2.40
N ASN A 144 0.16 21.84 2.05
CA ASN A 144 -0.48 20.82 2.87
C ASN A 144 0.01 19.39 2.58
N ASN A 145 1.13 19.22 1.87
CA ASN A 145 1.75 17.89 1.62
C ASN A 145 1.95 17.11 2.91
N VAL A 146 1.83 15.78 2.94
CA VAL A 146 2.17 15.02 4.17
C VAL A 146 3.67 14.79 4.23
N LEU A 147 4.28 15.07 5.39
CA LEU A 147 5.69 14.84 5.67
C LEU A 147 5.86 13.82 6.81
N PRO A 148 6.99 13.09 6.90
CA PRO A 148 7.25 12.12 7.96
C PRO A 148 7.09 12.70 9.37
N VAL A 149 7.55 13.93 9.60
CA VAL A 149 7.41 14.64 10.89
C VAL A 149 5.95 14.88 11.28
N ASP A 150 5.03 14.93 10.32
CA ASP A 150 3.62 15.12 10.63
C ASP A 150 3.04 13.89 11.35
N PHE A 151 3.58 12.68 11.10
CA PHE A 151 3.15 11.47 11.80
C PHE A 151 3.62 11.42 13.26
N GLU A 152 4.73 12.08 13.62
CA GLU A 152 5.12 12.22 15.03
C GLU A 152 4.09 13.01 15.83
N ARG A 153 3.49 14.03 15.19
CA ARG A 153 2.49 14.88 15.81
C ARG A 153 1.21 14.12 16.12
N LEU A 154 0.91 13.02 15.42
CA LEU A 154 -0.25 12.19 15.73
C LEU A 154 -0.22 11.67 17.16
N LEU A 155 0.96 11.34 17.71
CA LEU A 155 1.06 10.90 19.11
C LEU A 155 0.87 12.03 20.14
N VAL A 156 1.02 13.29 19.73
CA VAL A 156 0.99 14.46 20.62
C VAL A 156 -0.36 15.16 20.55
N ASP A 157 -0.81 15.42 19.32
CA ASP A 157 -1.96 16.25 19.01
C ASP A 157 -3.25 15.44 18.96
N ASP A 158 -3.16 14.13 18.64
CA ASP A 158 -4.30 13.25 18.49
C ASP A 158 -4.23 12.08 19.50
N LYS A 159 -5.02 12.18 20.58
CA LYS A 159 -5.05 11.18 21.67
C LYS A 159 -5.57 9.81 21.24
N ILE A 160 -6.03 9.67 20.00
CA ILE A 160 -6.55 8.44 19.42
C ILE A 160 -5.39 7.51 19.06
N TRP A 161 -4.25 8.03 18.61
CA TRP A 161 -3.10 7.21 18.19
C TRP A 161 -2.31 6.66 19.37
N MET A 162 -1.86 5.40 19.24
CA MET A 162 -1.13 4.69 20.29
C MET A 162 0.29 4.33 19.85
N ASP A 163 1.26 4.45 20.75
CA ASP A 163 2.61 3.91 20.58
C ASP A 163 2.60 2.40 20.89
N VAL A 164 2.83 1.58 19.87
CA VAL A 164 2.87 0.11 19.97
C VAL A 164 4.28 -0.45 19.76
N THR A 165 5.31 0.39 19.84
CA THR A 165 6.73 0.03 19.63
C THR A 165 7.15 -1.16 20.51
N LYS A 166 6.66 -1.21 21.74
CA LYS A 166 6.98 -2.31 22.68
C LYS A 166 6.56 -3.68 22.15
N VAL A 167 5.40 -3.77 21.47
CA VAL A 167 4.92 -5.05 20.89
C VAL A 167 5.93 -5.58 19.89
N TYR A 168 6.45 -4.71 19.01
CA TYR A 168 7.45 -5.07 18.02
C TYR A 168 8.79 -5.43 18.64
N LEU A 169 9.24 -4.68 19.66
CA LEU A 169 10.48 -4.99 20.40
C LEU A 169 10.43 -6.36 21.06
N ASP A 170 9.31 -6.71 21.69
CA ASP A 170 9.14 -8.00 22.34
C ASP A 170 9.19 -9.14 21.30
N LYS A 171 8.59 -8.97 20.11
CA LYS A 171 8.69 -9.94 19.01
C LYS A 171 10.10 -10.11 18.45
N ILE A 172 10.91 -9.05 18.41
CA ILE A 172 12.33 -9.16 18.03
C ILE A 172 13.09 -9.96 19.10
N ARG A 173 12.89 -9.62 20.38
CA ARG A 173 13.59 -10.25 21.52
C ARG A 173 13.30 -11.74 21.65
N ASP A 174 12.07 -12.15 21.38
CA ASP A 174 11.64 -13.54 21.44
C ASP A 174 12.04 -14.34 20.19
N ASN A 175 12.85 -13.77 19.28
CA ASN A 175 13.18 -14.31 17.96
C ASN A 175 11.94 -14.68 17.11
N PHE A 176 10.78 -14.09 17.43
CA PHE A 176 9.52 -14.38 16.73
C PHE A 176 9.59 -13.93 15.27
N MET A 177 10.33 -12.84 14.99
CA MET A 177 10.53 -12.32 13.64
C MET A 177 11.21 -13.33 12.71
N ASP A 178 12.11 -14.19 13.20
CA ASP A 178 12.77 -15.18 12.35
C ASP A 178 11.78 -16.21 11.77
N PHE A 179 10.75 -16.57 12.55
CA PHE A 179 9.67 -17.44 12.08
C PHE A 179 8.78 -16.77 11.01
N LEU A 180 8.74 -15.44 10.96
CA LEU A 180 7.97 -14.69 9.99
C LEU A 180 8.73 -14.46 8.67
N LYS A 181 10.04 -14.70 8.62
CA LYS A 181 10.83 -14.49 7.40
C LYS A 181 10.34 -15.36 6.22
N PRO A 182 10.09 -16.69 6.38
CA PRO A 182 9.53 -17.50 5.31
C PRO A 182 8.14 -17.04 4.87
N HIS A 183 7.30 -16.63 5.84
CA HIS A 183 5.97 -16.08 5.57
C HIS A 183 6.06 -14.81 4.70
N PHE A 184 6.96 -13.88 5.04
CA PHE A 184 7.21 -12.69 4.22
C PHE A 184 7.62 -13.04 2.77
N GLN A 185 8.51 -14.02 2.58
CA GLN A 185 8.93 -14.43 1.24
C GLN A 185 7.77 -15.02 0.44
N MET A 186 6.98 -15.89 1.07
CA MET A 186 5.79 -16.49 0.46
C MET A 186 4.77 -15.42 0.05
N GLU A 187 4.46 -14.50 0.95
CA GLU A 187 3.53 -13.39 0.69
C GLU A 187 4.02 -12.47 -0.44
N LYS A 188 5.31 -12.13 -0.45
CA LYS A 188 5.93 -11.37 -1.54
C LYS A 188 5.80 -12.08 -2.88
N SER A 189 6.04 -13.39 -2.92
CA SER A 189 5.87 -14.20 -4.14
C SER A 189 4.41 -14.27 -4.59
N LEU A 190 3.47 -14.47 -3.68
CA LEU A 190 2.05 -14.55 -4.01
C LEU A 190 1.49 -13.21 -4.52
N ILE A 191 1.91 -12.09 -3.93
CA ILE A 191 1.59 -10.74 -4.44
C ILE A 191 2.15 -10.56 -5.85
N ALA A 192 3.40 -10.97 -6.10
CA ALA A 192 4.00 -10.88 -7.43
C ALA A 192 3.25 -11.74 -8.47
N ILE A 193 2.89 -12.98 -8.11
CA ILE A 193 2.12 -13.89 -8.97
C ILE A 193 0.74 -13.29 -9.28
N SER A 194 -0.01 -12.83 -8.27
CA SER A 194 -1.33 -12.21 -8.45
C SER A 194 -1.26 -10.98 -9.36
N ARG A 195 -0.22 -10.16 -9.23
CA ARG A 195 -0.01 -9.01 -10.10
C ARG A 195 0.27 -9.40 -11.55
N ASN A 196 1.09 -10.41 -11.77
CA ASN A 196 1.37 -10.92 -13.11
C ASN A 196 0.10 -11.50 -13.74
N MET A 197 -0.64 -12.32 -13.00
CA MET A 197 -1.95 -12.84 -13.45
C MET A 197 -2.91 -11.72 -13.84
N ARG A 198 -2.97 -10.62 -13.07
CA ARG A 198 -3.76 -9.45 -13.46
C ARG A 198 -3.25 -8.78 -14.73
N SER A 199 -1.93 -8.60 -14.86
CA SER A 199 -1.37 -8.00 -16.07
C SER A 199 -1.71 -8.83 -17.31
N ASP A 200 -1.58 -10.15 -17.20
CA ASP A 200 -1.92 -11.09 -18.28
C ASP A 200 -3.43 -11.05 -18.59
N HIS A 201 -4.26 -10.97 -17.55
CA HIS A 201 -5.71 -10.82 -17.67
C HIS A 201 -6.11 -9.52 -18.36
N SER A 202 -5.55 -8.38 -17.94
CA SER A 202 -5.77 -7.06 -18.56
C SER A 202 -5.35 -7.06 -20.03
N PHE A 203 -4.20 -7.67 -20.34
CA PHE A 203 -3.74 -7.79 -21.73
C PHE A 203 -4.70 -8.62 -22.58
N ALA A 204 -5.22 -9.73 -22.05
CA ALA A 204 -6.23 -10.54 -22.73
C ALA A 204 -7.52 -9.74 -22.98
N LEU A 205 -7.99 -8.99 -21.97
CA LEU A 205 -9.18 -8.15 -22.09
C LEU A 205 -9.00 -7.04 -23.14
N ASP A 206 -7.86 -6.35 -23.13
CA ASP A 206 -7.51 -5.33 -24.14
C ASP A 206 -7.50 -5.91 -25.56
N LEU A 207 -6.96 -7.13 -25.73
CA LEU A 207 -6.95 -7.82 -27.01
C LEU A 207 -8.37 -8.15 -27.49
N VAL A 208 -9.24 -8.67 -26.61
CA VAL A 208 -10.63 -9.00 -26.98
C VAL A 208 -11.42 -7.74 -27.32
N HIS A 209 -11.23 -6.64 -26.57
CA HIS A 209 -11.82 -5.34 -26.92
C HIS A 209 -11.35 -4.85 -28.29
N ALA A 210 -10.05 -4.91 -28.57
CA ALA A 210 -9.52 -4.51 -29.88
C ALA A 210 -10.10 -5.36 -31.04
N LEU A 211 -10.30 -6.66 -30.82
CA LEU A 211 -10.97 -7.55 -31.78
C LEU A 211 -12.44 -7.18 -31.98
N SER A 212 -13.18 -6.92 -30.89
CA SER A 212 -14.57 -6.49 -30.93
C SER A 212 -14.74 -5.15 -31.65
N ASP A 213 -13.89 -4.17 -31.34
CA ASP A 213 -13.90 -2.86 -31.99
C ASP A 213 -13.58 -2.98 -33.48
N SER A 214 -12.59 -3.80 -33.83
CA SER A 214 -12.22 -4.05 -35.23
C SER A 214 -13.36 -4.71 -36.01
N HIS A 215 -14.08 -5.66 -35.39
CA HIS A 215 -15.25 -6.31 -35.99
C HIS A 215 -16.40 -5.32 -36.20
N ASN A 216 -16.69 -4.48 -35.20
CA ASN A 216 -17.76 -3.48 -35.26
C ASN A 216 -17.55 -2.42 -36.36
N LEU A 217 -16.29 -2.17 -36.73
CA LEU A 217 -15.91 -1.26 -37.81
C LEU A 217 -16.03 -1.86 -39.22
N LEU A 218 -16.26 -3.17 -39.35
CA LEU A 218 -16.47 -3.80 -40.65
C LEU A 218 -17.81 -3.35 -41.26
N PRO A 219 -17.92 -3.28 -42.60
CA PRO A 219 -19.21 -3.16 -43.26
C PRO A 219 -20.12 -4.35 -42.89
N ASP A 220 -21.44 -4.13 -42.83
CA ASP A 220 -22.39 -5.14 -42.32
C ASP A 220 -22.34 -6.48 -43.07
N GLU A 221 -21.99 -6.47 -44.36
CA GLU A 221 -21.82 -7.67 -45.18
C GLU A 221 -20.62 -8.55 -44.77
N TYR A 222 -19.66 -8.00 -44.01
CA TYR A 222 -18.50 -8.71 -43.47
C TYR A 222 -18.60 -8.97 -41.97
N LYS A 223 -19.67 -8.48 -41.30
CA LYS A 223 -19.90 -8.77 -39.89
C LYS A 223 -20.35 -10.21 -39.72
N ASN A 224 -19.77 -10.87 -38.72
CA ASN A 224 -20.17 -12.20 -38.29
C ASN A 224 -20.85 -12.12 -36.92
N MET A 225 -22.16 -12.39 -36.88
CA MET A 225 -22.99 -12.33 -35.68
C MET A 225 -22.54 -13.34 -34.60
N GLU A 226 -22.08 -14.52 -35.00
CA GLU A 226 -21.60 -15.55 -34.06
C GLU A 226 -20.31 -15.11 -33.38
N LEU A 227 -19.40 -14.49 -34.14
CA LEU A 227 -18.17 -13.92 -33.60
C LEU A 227 -18.45 -12.75 -32.66
N GLU A 228 -19.43 -11.89 -32.97
CA GLU A 228 -19.85 -10.78 -32.11
C GLU A 228 -20.37 -11.26 -30.74
N ILE A 229 -21.22 -12.30 -30.75
CA ILE A 229 -21.72 -12.95 -29.53
C ILE A 229 -20.54 -13.52 -28.74
N HIS A 230 -19.64 -14.25 -29.40
CA HIS A 230 -18.51 -14.89 -28.72
C HIS A 230 -17.55 -13.87 -28.09
N LEU A 231 -17.23 -12.78 -28.79
CA LEU A 231 -16.40 -11.71 -28.24
C LEU A 231 -17.07 -11.02 -27.05
N SER A 232 -18.40 -10.82 -27.11
CA SER A 232 -19.17 -10.25 -26.01
C SER A 232 -19.19 -11.16 -24.77
N GLU A 233 -19.34 -12.47 -24.97
CA GLU A 233 -19.25 -13.48 -23.90
C GLU A 233 -17.86 -13.50 -23.28
N MET A 234 -16.79 -13.48 -24.09
CA MET A 234 -15.41 -13.43 -23.61
C MET A 234 -15.12 -12.16 -22.79
N ILE A 235 -15.60 -11.00 -23.23
CA ILE A 235 -15.47 -9.74 -22.46
C ILE A 235 -16.16 -9.89 -21.11
N LYS A 236 -17.36 -10.45 -21.09
CA LYS A 236 -18.11 -10.66 -19.85
C LYS A 236 -17.36 -11.61 -18.91
N ASP A 237 -16.93 -12.76 -19.40
CA ASP A 237 -16.23 -13.78 -18.62
C ASP A 237 -14.90 -13.25 -18.05
N LEU A 238 -14.16 -12.45 -18.84
CA LEU A 238 -12.94 -11.80 -18.36
C LEU A 238 -13.27 -10.79 -17.25
N ASN A 239 -14.21 -9.87 -17.48
CA ASN A 239 -14.61 -8.90 -16.46
C ASN A 239 -15.10 -9.55 -15.15
N ASP A 240 -15.87 -10.64 -15.24
CA ASP A 240 -16.34 -11.37 -14.06
C ASP A 240 -15.15 -11.98 -13.28
N ASN A 241 -14.16 -12.53 -13.98
CA ASN A 241 -12.96 -13.14 -13.38
C ASN A 241 -11.94 -12.11 -12.82
N GLU A 242 -11.85 -10.89 -13.35
CA GLU A 242 -10.93 -9.87 -12.81
C GLU A 242 -11.22 -9.57 -11.34
N SER A 243 -12.51 -9.57 -10.98
CA SER A 243 -12.97 -9.27 -9.63
C SER A 243 -12.49 -10.29 -8.58
N ASP A 244 -12.27 -11.54 -8.96
CA ASP A 244 -11.84 -12.60 -8.04
C ASP A 244 -10.31 -12.60 -7.78
N ILE A 245 -9.51 -12.15 -8.75
CA ILE A 245 -8.03 -12.21 -8.70
C ILE A 245 -7.45 -11.28 -7.63
N PHE A 246 -8.06 -10.10 -7.42
CA PHE A 246 -7.51 -9.06 -6.56
C PHE A 246 -7.71 -9.32 -5.05
N TYR A 247 -8.71 -10.12 -4.71
CA TYR A 247 -9.20 -10.24 -3.33
C TYR A 247 -8.98 -11.61 -2.69
N ASP A 248 -8.64 -12.62 -3.49
CA ASP A 248 -8.47 -13.99 -3.00
C ASP A 248 -7.23 -14.18 -2.12
N PHE A 249 -6.17 -13.41 -2.37
CA PHE A 249 -4.91 -13.54 -1.64
C PHE A 249 -5.07 -13.28 -0.13
N TRP A 250 -5.84 -12.27 0.27
CA TRP A 250 -6.09 -11.95 1.68
C TRP A 250 -7.24 -12.77 2.29
N ASN A 251 -7.99 -13.50 1.48
CA ASN A 251 -9.20 -14.23 1.87
C ASN A 251 -8.97 -15.73 2.17
N ILE A 252 -7.72 -16.20 2.25
CA ILE A 252 -7.38 -17.63 2.43
C ILE A 252 -8.06 -18.26 3.67
N ARG A 253 -8.38 -17.49 4.71
CA ARG A 253 -9.12 -17.98 5.90
C ARG A 253 -10.62 -18.22 5.66
N SER A 254 -11.28 -17.47 4.78
CA SER A 254 -12.75 -17.58 4.60
C SER A 254 -13.16 -18.74 3.69
N LYS A 255 -12.30 -19.18 2.77
CA LYS A 255 -12.61 -20.31 1.87
C LYS A 255 -12.57 -21.69 2.54
N ARG A 256 -11.81 -21.87 3.63
CA ARG A 256 -11.80 -23.15 4.39
C ARG A 256 -13.13 -23.44 5.10
N SER A 257 -13.90 -22.40 5.43
CA SER A 257 -15.22 -22.56 6.08
C SER A 257 -16.34 -22.94 5.10
N LYS A 258 -16.19 -22.68 3.79
CA LYS A 258 -17.23 -22.97 2.79
C LYS A 258 -17.19 -24.39 2.22
N ASN A 259 -16.09 -25.12 2.42
CA ASN A 259 -15.96 -26.53 1.97
C ASN A 259 -16.16 -27.56 3.09
N SER A 260 -16.78 -27.15 4.20
CA SER A 260 -17.20 -28.06 5.27
C SER A 260 -18.68 -27.85 5.56
N ASN A 261 -19.51 -28.31 4.63
CA ASN A 261 -20.87 -28.83 4.83
C ASN A 261 -21.32 -29.56 3.57
#